data_AF-A0A395J6M1-F1
#
_entry.id   AF-A0A395J6M1-F1
#
_cell.length_a   1.000
_cell.length_b   1.000
_cell.length_c   1.000
_cell.angle_alpha   90.00
_cell.angle_beta   90.00
_cell.angle_gamma   90.00
#
_symmetry.space_group_name_H-M   'P 1'
#
loop_
_entity.id
_entity.type
_entity.pdbx_description
1 polymer ?
#
loop_
_entity_poly.entity_id
_entity_poly.type
_entity_poly.pdbx_seq_one_letter_code
_entity_poly.pdbx_strand_id
1 'polypeptide(L)'
;MVGSPFRRPHTFTHQFPIHLQSLHLRSSQRNNSNSKTGLVTRWALEFFSYDRLALVNTDAYQNVGGWETLIPFYGTDCDMHERLAMEGYAMNEWSAGAIWDVASSLDDLEVLYRKKGTPDPSFVDPNSVEEELAQANITLGSKSPNPRRQTAISGLEVYFRVR
;
A
#
# COMPACT_ATOMS: atom_id res chain seq x y z
N MET A 1 9.08 -41.04 46.81
CA MET A 1 9.19 -39.84 45.95
C MET A 1 8.71 -40.24 44.56
N VAL A 2 7.50 -39.84 44.18
CA VAL A 2 6.90 -40.17 42.88
C VAL A 2 7.08 -38.95 41.98
N GLY A 3 7.89 -39.08 40.93
CA GLY A 3 8.17 -38.00 39.99
C GLY A 3 6.97 -37.68 39.11
N SER A 4 6.61 -36.39 39.05
CA SER A 4 5.55 -35.90 38.17
C SER A 4 5.99 -35.98 36.68
N PRO A 5 5.10 -36.35 35.75
CA PRO A 5 5.44 -36.39 34.35
C PRO A 5 5.53 -34.97 33.75
N PHE A 6 6.64 -34.72 33.06
CA PHE A 6 6.91 -33.53 32.27
C PHE A 6 5.79 -33.31 31.22
N ARG A 7 5.02 -32.23 31.38
CA ARG A 7 3.98 -31.80 30.42
C ARG A 7 4.67 -31.37 29.13
N ARG A 8 4.36 -32.05 28.02
CA ARG A 8 4.81 -31.65 26.68
C ARG A 8 4.28 -30.25 26.36
N PRO A 9 5.08 -29.36 25.74
CA PRO A 9 4.57 -28.08 25.27
C PRO A 9 3.53 -28.32 24.18
N HIS A 10 2.38 -27.63 24.31
CA HIS A 10 1.32 -27.64 23.30
C HIS A 10 1.89 -27.09 21.99
N THR A 11 2.01 -27.96 20.98
CA THR A 11 2.20 -27.54 19.59
C THR A 11 0.95 -26.81 19.14
N PHE A 12 1.03 -25.48 19.11
CA PHE A 12 0.03 -24.64 18.48
C PHE A 12 0.17 -24.78 16.96
N THR A 13 -0.51 -25.78 16.40
CA THR A 13 -0.62 -25.95 14.95
C THR A 13 -1.67 -24.96 14.44
N HIS A 14 -1.24 -23.77 14.03
CA HIS A 14 -2.03 -22.98 13.10
C HIS A 14 -2.04 -23.71 11.75
N GLN A 15 -3.02 -24.58 11.58
CA GLN A 15 -3.39 -25.12 10.28
C GLN A 15 -4.11 -24.01 9.51
N PHE A 16 -3.37 -23.02 9.02
CA PHE A 16 -3.90 -22.22 7.92
C PHE A 16 -3.83 -23.11 6.68
N PRO A 17 -4.95 -23.50 6.05
CA PRO A 17 -4.89 -24.10 4.75
C PRO A 17 -4.41 -23.02 3.79
N ILE A 18 -3.10 -22.96 3.57
CA ILE A 18 -2.50 -22.12 2.54
C ILE A 18 -2.77 -22.78 1.19
N HIS A 19 -4.03 -22.71 0.74
CA HIS A 19 -4.30 -22.86 -0.67
C HIS A 19 -3.78 -21.60 -1.36
N LEU A 20 -2.47 -21.59 -1.64
CA LEU A 20 -1.79 -20.54 -2.40
C LEU A 20 -2.23 -20.65 -3.86
N GLN A 21 -3.44 -20.18 -4.14
CA GLN A 21 -3.83 -19.85 -5.51
C GLN A 21 -3.32 -18.45 -5.80
N SER A 22 -2.72 -18.25 -6.97
CA SER A 22 -2.41 -16.89 -7.43
C SER A 22 -3.72 -16.10 -7.58
N LEU A 23 -3.64 -14.77 -7.43
CA LEU A 23 -4.79 -13.87 -7.65
C LEU A 23 -5.38 -14.07 -9.05
N HIS A 24 -4.52 -14.31 -10.04
CA HIS A 24 -4.92 -14.66 -11.39
C HIS A 24 -5.75 -15.94 -11.44
N LEU A 25 -5.32 -17.02 -10.76
CA LEU A 25 -6.08 -18.27 -10.73
C LEU A 25 -7.45 -18.05 -10.07
N ARG A 26 -7.49 -17.32 -8.94
CA ARG A 26 -8.73 -16.97 -8.24
C ARG A 26 -9.68 -16.15 -9.09
N SER A 27 -9.17 -15.26 -9.94
CA SER A 27 -9.99 -14.46 -10.85
C SER A 27 -10.49 -15.30 -12.03
N SER A 28 -9.63 -16.10 -12.66
CA SER A 28 -10.02 -16.97 -13.78
C SER A 28 -11.10 -17.99 -13.40
N GLN A 29 -11.12 -18.44 -12.13
CA GLN A 29 -12.10 -19.39 -11.61
C GLN A 29 -13.43 -18.73 -11.19
N ARG A 30 -13.56 -17.40 -11.24
CA ARG A 30 -14.79 -16.72 -10.88
C ARG A 30 -15.75 -16.67 -12.06
N ASN A 31 -16.90 -17.31 -11.89
CA ASN A 31 -18.03 -17.22 -12.81
C ASN A 31 -18.59 -15.80 -12.79
N ASN A 32 -18.33 -15.02 -13.84
CA ASN A 32 -18.92 -13.69 -14.04
C ASN A 32 -20.33 -13.75 -14.66
N SER A 33 -20.98 -14.93 -14.65
CA SER A 33 -22.33 -15.10 -15.16
C SER A 33 -23.36 -14.54 -14.18
N ASN A 34 -24.19 -13.62 -14.65
CA ASN A 34 -25.31 -13.10 -13.88
C ASN A 34 -26.36 -14.20 -13.73
N SER A 35 -26.66 -14.61 -12.49
CA SER A 35 -27.57 -15.72 -12.18
C SER A 35 -29.01 -15.50 -12.66
N LYS A 36 -29.40 -14.25 -12.93
CA LYS A 36 -30.75 -13.89 -13.41
C LYS A 36 -30.87 -13.90 -14.93
N THR A 37 -29.80 -13.59 -15.66
CA THR A 37 -29.83 -13.44 -17.12
C THR A 37 -29.04 -14.51 -17.86
N GLY A 38 -28.20 -15.28 -17.17
CA GLY A 38 -27.29 -16.26 -17.77
C GLY A 38 -26.17 -15.63 -18.61
N LEU A 39 -26.14 -14.31 -18.73
CA LEU A 39 -25.14 -13.58 -19.50
C LEU A 39 -23.83 -13.51 -18.72
N VAL A 40 -22.73 -13.85 -19.40
CA VAL A 40 -21.38 -13.64 -18.88
C VAL A 40 -21.11 -12.15 -18.89
N THR A 41 -20.95 -11.57 -17.71
CA THR A 41 -20.57 -10.16 -17.56
C THR A 41 -19.10 -10.04 -17.95
N ARG A 42 -18.81 -9.17 -18.93
CA ARG A 42 -17.42 -8.83 -19.28
C ARG A 42 -16.82 -8.11 -18.08
N TRP A 43 -15.61 -8.47 -17.67
CA TRP A 43 -14.91 -7.83 -16.56
C TRP A 43 -13.69 -7.08 -17.07
N ALA A 44 -13.39 -5.96 -16.44
CA ALA A 44 -12.20 -5.17 -16.74
C ALA A 44 -11.24 -5.11 -15.56
N LEU A 45 -11.78 -5.03 -14.34
CA LEU A 45 -10.96 -4.74 -13.17
C LEU A 45 -11.48 -5.45 -11.92
N GLU A 46 -10.55 -5.97 -11.13
CA GLU A 46 -10.79 -6.50 -9.79
C GLU A 46 -9.89 -5.78 -8.78
N PHE A 47 -10.48 -4.97 -7.90
CA PHE A 47 -9.77 -4.36 -6.78
C PHE A 47 -9.58 -5.36 -5.64
N PHE A 48 -8.36 -5.41 -5.12
CA PHE A 48 -8.03 -6.12 -3.87
C PHE A 48 -7.76 -5.15 -2.72
N SER A 49 -7.25 -3.98 -3.06
CA SER A 49 -7.24 -2.78 -2.23
C SER A 49 -7.23 -1.60 -3.18
N TYR A 50 -8.26 -0.75 -3.08
CA TYR A 50 -8.37 0.46 -3.90
C TYR A 50 -7.09 1.30 -3.78
N ASP A 51 -6.61 1.83 -4.91
CA ASP A 51 -5.34 2.55 -5.10
C ASP A 51 -4.04 1.81 -4.74
N ARG A 52 -4.09 0.51 -4.42
CA ARG A 52 -2.91 -0.26 -4.00
C ARG A 52 -2.68 -1.53 -4.79
N LEU A 53 -3.74 -2.29 -5.04
CA LEU A 53 -3.65 -3.56 -5.75
C LEU A 53 -4.93 -3.85 -6.52
N ALA A 54 -4.79 -3.98 -7.83
CA ALA A 54 -5.85 -4.40 -8.73
C ALA A 54 -5.33 -5.46 -9.71
N LEU A 55 -6.22 -6.35 -10.13
CA LEU A 55 -6.02 -7.21 -11.30
C LEU A 55 -6.79 -6.61 -12.47
N VAL A 56 -6.11 -6.44 -13.60
CA VAL A 56 -6.65 -5.81 -14.80
C VAL A 56 -6.76 -6.80 -15.95
N ASN A 57 -7.84 -6.70 -16.72
CA ASN A 57 -7.99 -7.37 -18.00
C ASN A 57 -7.41 -6.47 -19.10
N THR A 58 -6.25 -6.83 -19.63
CA THR A 58 -5.55 -6.03 -20.65
C THR A 58 -6.39 -5.84 -21.92
N ASP A 59 -7.18 -6.82 -22.31
CA ASP A 59 -8.01 -6.75 -23.52
C ASP A 59 -9.15 -5.74 -23.33
N ALA A 60 -9.73 -5.67 -22.13
CA ALA A 60 -10.73 -4.66 -21.80
C ALA A 60 -10.14 -3.25 -21.83
N TYR A 61 -8.94 -3.07 -21.27
CA TYR A 61 -8.23 -1.79 -21.27
C TYR A 61 -7.87 -1.33 -22.68
N GLN A 62 -7.38 -2.24 -23.53
CA GLN A 62 -7.08 -1.91 -24.93
C GLN A 62 -8.33 -1.53 -25.72
N ASN A 63 -9.48 -2.19 -25.45
CA ASN A 63 -10.73 -1.92 -26.15
C ASN A 63 -11.24 -0.48 -25.92
N VAL A 64 -11.06 0.07 -24.71
CA VAL A 64 -11.45 1.46 -24.39
C VAL A 64 -10.36 2.49 -24.70
N GLY A 65 -9.21 2.08 -25.25
CA GLY A 65 -8.11 2.97 -25.64
C GLY A 65 -7.00 3.14 -24.60
N GLY A 66 -6.98 2.35 -23.52
CA GLY A 66 -5.95 2.41 -22.49
C GLY A 66 -6.00 3.67 -21.63
N TRP A 67 -4.90 3.97 -20.94
CA TRP A 67 -4.77 5.15 -20.08
C TRP A 67 -4.53 6.43 -20.89
N GLU A 68 -5.22 7.52 -20.54
CA GLU A 68 -5.00 8.83 -21.15
C GLU A 68 -3.76 9.50 -20.51
N THR A 69 -2.79 9.85 -21.36
CA THR A 69 -1.49 10.39 -20.93
C THR A 69 -1.52 11.86 -20.53
N LEU A 70 -2.56 12.59 -20.94
CA LEU A 70 -2.69 14.02 -20.69
C LEU A 70 -3.51 14.36 -19.43
N ILE A 71 -4.17 13.38 -18.81
CA ILE A 71 -4.91 13.58 -17.56
C ILE A 71 -3.98 13.27 -16.38
N PRO A 72 -3.69 14.26 -15.51
CA PRO A 72 -2.72 14.08 -14.44
C PRO A 72 -3.30 13.39 -13.20
N PHE A 73 -2.45 12.65 -12.48
CA PHE A 73 -2.72 12.04 -11.17
C PHE A 73 -4.05 11.27 -11.12
N TYR A 74 -4.78 11.38 -10.01
CA TYR A 74 -6.03 10.69 -9.73
C TYR A 74 -7.17 10.98 -10.73
N GLY A 75 -7.03 11.99 -11.59
CA GLY A 75 -8.00 12.23 -12.67
C GLY A 75 -8.04 11.10 -13.69
N THR A 76 -6.89 10.43 -13.93
CA THR A 76 -6.79 9.36 -14.93
C THR A 76 -7.59 8.11 -14.52
N ASP A 77 -7.65 7.82 -13.22
CA ASP A 77 -8.41 6.68 -12.67
C ASP A 77 -9.91 6.87 -12.89
N CYS A 78 -10.44 8.06 -12.59
CA CYS A 78 -11.85 8.38 -12.83
C CYS A 78 -12.22 8.24 -14.31
N ASP A 79 -11.42 8.82 -15.20
CA ASP A 79 -11.63 8.73 -16.65
C ASP A 79 -11.63 7.27 -17.14
N MET A 80 -10.64 6.48 -16.73
CA MET A 80 -10.50 5.08 -17.10
C MET A 80 -11.68 4.23 -16.59
N HIS A 81 -12.07 4.39 -15.32
CA HIS A 81 -13.19 3.66 -14.74
C HIS A 81 -14.52 4.02 -15.41
N GLU A 82 -14.75 5.30 -15.72
CA GLU A 82 -15.96 5.73 -16.43
C GLU A 82 -16.02 5.15 -17.85
N ARG A 83 -14.92 5.15 -18.61
CA ARG A 83 -14.87 4.53 -19.95
C ARG A 83 -15.16 3.03 -19.91
N LEU A 84 -14.63 2.31 -18.91
CA LEU A 84 -14.95 0.89 -18.71
C LEU A 84 -16.42 0.66 -18.37
N ALA A 85 -16.99 1.49 -17.50
CA ALA A 85 -18.40 1.41 -17.13
C ALA A 85 -19.33 1.73 -18.33
N MET A 86 -18.97 2.72 -19.14
CA MET A 86 -19.70 3.09 -20.37
C MET A 86 -19.72 1.96 -21.41
N GLU A 87 -18.63 1.20 -21.52
CA GLU A 87 -18.58 -0.03 -22.34
C GLU A 87 -19.23 -1.26 -21.67
N GLY A 88 -19.78 -1.10 -20.47
CA GLY A 88 -20.48 -2.15 -19.75
C GLY A 88 -19.57 -3.24 -19.18
N TYR A 89 -18.31 -2.92 -18.89
CA TYR A 89 -17.43 -3.82 -18.14
C TYR A 89 -17.73 -3.76 -16.63
N ALA A 90 -17.69 -4.92 -15.99
CA ALA A 90 -17.73 -5.02 -14.54
C ALA A 90 -16.38 -4.64 -13.91
N MET A 91 -16.48 -3.89 -12.82
CA MET A 91 -15.38 -3.58 -11.91
C MET A 91 -15.81 -4.08 -10.53
N ASN A 92 -15.07 -5.05 -9.98
CA ASN A 92 -15.44 -5.75 -8.75
C ASN A 92 -14.42 -5.48 -7.65
N GLU A 93 -14.83 -5.61 -6.38
CA GLU A 93 -13.94 -5.51 -5.23
C GLU A 93 -13.91 -6.82 -4.45
N TRP A 94 -12.72 -7.22 -4.01
CA TRP A 94 -12.46 -8.51 -3.37
C TRP A 94 -11.48 -8.39 -2.21
N SER A 95 -11.68 -9.20 -1.18
CA SER A 95 -10.73 -9.26 -0.07
C SER A 95 -9.52 -10.14 -0.41
N ALA A 96 -8.32 -9.57 -0.39
CA ALA A 96 -7.04 -10.29 -0.57
C ALA A 96 -6.23 -10.44 0.73
N GLY A 97 -6.82 -10.11 1.89
CA GLY A 97 -6.10 -10.01 3.17
C GLY A 97 -5.57 -8.60 3.40
N ALA A 98 -4.58 -8.47 4.29
CA ALA A 98 -4.02 -7.17 4.65
C ALA A 98 -2.96 -6.73 3.64
N ILE A 99 -3.16 -5.54 3.06
CA ILE A 99 -2.19 -4.85 2.21
C ILE A 99 -1.68 -3.65 3.00
N TRP A 100 -0.38 -3.62 3.24
CA TRP A 100 0.28 -2.58 4.00
C TRP A 100 1.05 -1.68 3.05
N ASP A 101 0.70 -0.40 3.07
CA ASP A 101 1.56 0.62 2.49
C ASP A 101 2.69 0.88 3.48
N VAL A 102 3.92 0.78 3.01
CA VAL A 102 5.11 0.95 3.84
C VAL A 102 5.78 2.25 3.44
N ALA A 103 5.98 3.14 4.42
CA ALA A 103 6.64 4.42 4.19
C ALA A 103 8.09 4.25 3.67
N SER A 104 8.61 3.03 3.74
CA SER A 104 9.99 2.74 3.48
C SER A 104 10.30 1.25 3.33
N SER A 105 11.49 0.94 2.79
CA SER A 105 11.96 -0.42 2.51
C SER A 105 12.96 -0.91 3.55
N LEU A 106 12.80 -2.14 4.04
CA LEU A 106 13.85 -2.83 4.82
C LEU A 106 15.18 -2.89 4.06
N ASP A 107 16.29 -2.84 4.79
CA ASP A 107 17.63 -2.93 4.17
C ASP A 107 17.89 -4.33 3.58
N ASP A 108 17.33 -5.38 4.20
CA ASP A 108 17.42 -6.76 3.73
C ASP A 108 16.08 -7.50 3.86
N LEU A 109 15.56 -8.01 2.73
CA LEU A 109 14.32 -8.79 2.69
C LEU A 109 14.49 -10.22 3.23
N GLU A 110 15.72 -10.71 3.39
CA GLU A 110 15.98 -12.03 3.98
C GLU A 110 15.36 -12.14 5.38
N VAL A 111 15.27 -11.02 6.10
CA VAL A 111 14.65 -10.90 7.44
C VAL A 111 13.19 -11.35 7.46
N LEU A 112 12.48 -11.28 6.34
CA LEU A 112 11.09 -11.72 6.23
C LEU A 112 10.96 -13.24 6.12
N TYR A 113 12.03 -13.92 5.68
CA TYR A 113 12.07 -15.38 5.62
C TYR A 113 12.59 -15.90 6.95
N ARG A 114 11.76 -16.70 7.65
CA ARG A 114 12.09 -17.31 8.96
C ARG A 114 13.22 -18.35 8.86
N LYS A 115 14.40 -17.91 8.46
CA LYS A 115 15.63 -18.68 8.29
C LYS A 115 16.52 -18.46 9.51
N LYS A 116 17.40 -19.42 9.79
CA LYS A 116 18.41 -19.28 10.86
C LYS A 116 19.63 -18.54 10.32
N GLY A 117 20.21 -17.66 11.13
CA GLY A 117 21.38 -16.86 10.74
C GLY A 117 21.03 -15.64 9.88
N THR A 118 19.75 -15.27 9.83
CA THR A 118 19.31 -14.04 9.16
C THR A 118 19.83 -12.82 9.92
N PRO A 119 20.27 -11.75 9.21
CA PRO A 119 20.66 -10.48 9.83
C PRO A 119 19.54 -9.88 10.69
N ASP A 120 19.91 -8.99 11.62
CA ASP A 120 18.92 -8.23 12.39
C ASP A 120 18.17 -7.25 11.48
N PRO A 121 16.85 -7.05 11.66
CA PRO A 121 16.09 -6.07 10.89
C PRO A 121 16.66 -4.66 11.11
N SER A 122 17.10 -4.03 10.03
CA SER A 122 17.47 -2.62 10.00
C SER A 122 16.72 -1.89 8.90
N PHE A 123 16.52 -0.60 9.13
CA PHE A 123 15.81 0.29 8.22
C PHE A 123 16.16 1.76 8.53
N VAL A 124 16.31 2.60 7.50
CA VAL A 124 16.60 4.05 7.61
C VAL A 124 15.37 4.89 7.30
N ASP A 125 14.76 5.49 8.32
CA ASP A 125 13.58 6.37 8.15
C ASP A 125 13.87 7.52 7.17
N PRO A 126 13.14 7.64 6.03
CA PRO A 126 13.32 8.73 5.09
C PRO A 126 13.07 10.11 5.70
N ASN A 127 12.27 10.19 6.78
CA ASN A 127 11.99 11.47 7.45
C ASN A 127 13.12 11.92 8.40
N SER A 128 14.13 11.09 8.66
CA SER A 128 15.26 11.46 9.54
C SER A 128 16.05 12.66 9.02
N VAL A 129 16.11 12.86 7.70
CA VAL A 129 16.80 14.00 7.07
C VAL A 129 16.12 15.32 7.43
N GLU A 130 14.80 15.36 7.53
CA GLU A 130 14.07 16.57 7.93
C GLU A 130 14.33 16.93 9.40
N GLU A 131 14.45 15.92 10.27
CA GLU A 131 14.79 16.12 11.67
C GLU A 131 16.22 16.64 11.85
N GLU A 132 17.19 16.07 11.11
CA GLU A 132 18.56 16.55 11.10
C GLU A 132 18.67 18.00 10.58
N LEU A 133 17.94 18.34 9.52
CA LEU A 133 17.87 19.70 8.99
C LEU A 133 17.19 20.67 9.98
N ALA A 134 16.13 20.24 10.67
CA ALA A 134 15.49 21.03 11.71
C ALA A 134 16.44 21.27 12.89
N GLN A 135 17.19 20.25 13.29
CA GLN A 135 18.18 20.34 14.38
C GLN A 135 19.39 21.19 13.98
N ALA A 136 19.86 21.10 12.74
CA ALA A 136 20.91 21.96 12.20
C ALA A 136 20.47 23.43 12.17
N ASN A 137 19.22 23.71 11.78
CA ASN A 137 18.64 25.07 11.80
C ASN A 137 18.48 25.62 13.23
N ILE A 138 18.10 24.77 14.21
CA ILE A 138 18.07 25.15 15.64
C ILE A 138 19.49 25.45 16.17
N THR A 139 20.49 24.69 15.71
CA THR A 139 21.89 24.86 16.12
C THR A 139 22.51 26.14 15.51
N LEU A 140 22.10 26.52 14.30
CA LEU A 140 22.46 27.81 13.69
C LEU A 140 21.75 29.00 14.35
N GLY A 141 20.52 28.83 14.85
CA GLY A 141 19.78 29.85 15.60
C GLY A 141 20.31 30.10 17.02
N SER A 142 21.04 29.14 17.61
CA SER A 142 21.58 29.24 18.98
C SER A 142 23.00 29.81 19.07
N LYS A 143 23.69 29.99 17.94
CA LYS A 143 24.94 30.78 17.86
C LYS A 143 24.68 32.20 17.35
N SER A 144 23.87 32.97 18.08
CA SER A 144 23.80 34.42 17.90
C SER A 144 24.72 35.12 18.91
N PRO A 145 25.78 35.84 18.48
CA PRO A 145 26.55 36.67 19.38
C PRO A 145 25.81 37.99 19.65
N ASN A 146 25.32 38.10 20.90
CA ASN A 146 24.98 39.32 21.64
C ASN A 146 23.60 39.98 21.37
N PRO A 147 22.81 40.31 22.41
CA PRO A 147 21.47 40.85 22.25
C PRO A 147 21.53 42.38 22.24
N ARG A 148 21.47 43.00 21.07
CA ARG A 148 21.11 44.42 20.95
C ARG A 148 20.66 44.74 19.52
N ARG A 149 19.43 45.24 19.40
CA ARG A 149 18.76 45.88 18.25
C ARG A 149 18.24 45.00 17.11
N GLN A 150 16.91 44.86 17.04
CA GLN A 150 16.01 45.35 15.96
C GLN A 150 14.65 44.62 16.06
N THR A 151 13.64 45.20 16.70
CA THR A 151 12.49 45.91 16.08
C THR A 151 11.79 45.17 14.93
N ALA A 152 10.64 44.57 15.28
CA ALA A 152 9.38 44.48 14.55
C ALA A 152 9.40 44.35 13.02
N ILE A 153 8.98 43.18 12.51
CA ILE A 153 7.99 43.08 11.41
C ILE A 153 7.11 41.86 11.68
N SER A 154 5.85 42.09 12.03
CA SER A 154 4.79 41.08 12.01
C SER A 154 4.26 40.95 10.58
N GLY A 155 4.39 39.79 9.95
CA GLY A 155 3.80 39.58 8.63
C GLY A 155 4.09 38.21 8.02
N LEU A 156 3.00 37.44 7.88
CA LEU A 156 2.78 36.37 6.89
C LEU A 156 3.64 35.10 6.99
N GLU A 157 3.02 34.00 7.41
CA GLU A 157 3.01 32.79 6.60
C GLU A 157 1.76 31.94 6.90
N VAL A 158 1.04 31.62 5.83
CA VAL A 158 -0.18 30.80 5.83
C VAL A 158 0.25 29.33 5.74
N TYR A 159 -0.04 28.55 6.77
CA TYR A 159 0.21 27.11 6.79
C TYR A 159 -1.01 26.37 6.22
N PHE A 160 -0.89 25.79 5.03
CA PHE A 160 -1.80 24.74 4.57
C PHE A 160 -1.18 23.38 4.92
N ARG A 161 -1.79 22.69 5.89
CA ARG A 161 -1.51 21.29 6.23
C ARG A 161 -2.73 20.47 5.84
N VAL A 162 -2.63 19.70 4.77
CA VAL A 162 -3.60 18.66 4.44
C VAL A 162 -3.15 17.38 5.13
N ARG A 163 -4.08 16.75 5.87
CA ARG A 163 -3.90 15.43 6.49
C ARG A 163 -4.29 14.34 5.52
#